data_AF-A0A2D7DWB2-F1
#
_entry.id   AF-A0A2D7DWB2-F1
#
_cell.length_a   1.000
_cell.length_b   1.000
_cell.length_c   1.000
_cell.angle_alpha   90.00
_cell.angle_beta   90.00
_cell.angle_gamma   90.00
#
_symmetry.space_group_name_H-M   'P 1'
#
loop_
_entity.id
_entity.type
_entity.pdbx_description
1 polymer ?
#
loop_
_entity_poly.entity_id
_entity_poly.type
_entity_poly.pdbx_seq_one_letter_code
_entity_poly.pdbx_strand_id
1 'polypeptide(L)'
;TKKLVIEGAGGLNVPINSNYLMSDLCQKLNTPLILVSRTKLGTINHTLMSLEVIKKKKINLLGIIFFGKKELETIETIKFFGKKILKKNIKILGRLPVARELSKNTIQTFTKKIEI
;
A
#
# COMPACT_ATOMS: atom_id res chain seq x y z
N THR A 1 24.45 -6.20 2.88
CA THR A 1 23.30 -6.36 3.79
C THR A 1 22.15 -7.04 3.07
N LYS A 2 21.55 -8.09 3.64
CA LYS A 2 20.36 -8.75 3.04
C LYS A 2 19.14 -7.86 3.23
N LYS A 3 18.29 -7.73 2.21
CA LYS A 3 17.01 -6.99 2.29
C LYS A 3 15.94 -7.94 2.83
N LEU A 4 15.15 -7.48 3.81
CA LEU A 4 14.00 -8.22 4.35
C LEU A 4 12.71 -7.55 3.87
N VAL A 5 11.78 -8.34 3.34
CA VAL A 5 10.43 -7.91 3.01
C VAL A 5 9.47 -8.73 3.87
N ILE A 6 8.52 -8.06 4.51
CA ILE A 6 7.50 -8.67 5.36
C ILE A 6 6.16 -8.45 4.69
N GLU A 7 5.48 -9.53 4.32
CA GLU A 7 4.10 -9.49 3.81
C GLU A 7 3.15 -9.90 4.94
N GLY A 8 2.14 -9.08 5.20
CA GLY A 8 1.05 -9.44 6.11
C GLY A 8 0.02 -10.34 5.43
N ALA A 9 -0.91 -10.90 6.20
CA ALA A 9 -2.05 -11.64 5.66
C ALA A 9 -3.30 -10.74 5.58
N GLY A 10 -3.77 -10.46 4.36
CA GLY A 10 -4.95 -9.64 4.13
C GLY A 10 -4.71 -8.13 4.34
N GLY A 11 -5.67 -7.43 4.97
CA GLY A 11 -5.64 -5.98 5.17
C GLY A 11 -5.29 -5.55 6.60
N LEU A 12 -5.12 -4.24 6.81
CA LEU A 12 -4.71 -3.66 8.10
C LEU A 12 -5.66 -3.98 9.28
N ASN A 13 -6.94 -4.20 8.99
CA ASN A 13 -7.95 -4.54 10.01
C ASN A 13 -8.27 -6.04 10.05
N VAL A 14 -7.46 -6.90 9.42
CA VAL A 14 -7.63 -8.35 9.56
C VAL A 14 -7.16 -8.79 10.95
N PRO A 15 -7.97 -9.54 11.71
CA PRO A 15 -7.57 -10.09 13.00
C PRO A 15 -6.46 -11.13 12.84
N ILE A 16 -5.43 -11.02 13.68
CA ILE A 16 -4.42 -12.07 13.89
C ILE A 16 -4.95 -13.05 14.94
N ASN A 17 -5.58 -12.51 15.98
CA ASN A 17 -6.27 -13.25 17.04
C ASN A 17 -7.32 -12.36 17.68
N SER A 18 -7.90 -12.78 18.82
CA SER A 18 -8.94 -12.03 19.54
C SER A 18 -8.54 -10.64 20.01
N ASN A 19 -7.24 -10.35 20.10
CA ASN A 19 -6.72 -9.14 20.75
C ASN A 19 -5.97 -8.21 19.78
N TYR A 20 -5.56 -8.71 18.61
CA TYR A 20 -4.68 -7.98 17.70
C TYR A 20 -5.15 -8.05 16.25
N LEU A 21 -5.06 -6.92 15.58
CA LEU A 21 -5.20 -6.76 14.14
C LEU A 21 -3.82 -6.74 13.47
N MET A 22 -3.79 -6.91 12.15
CA MET A 22 -2.58 -6.76 11.35
C MET A 22 -1.91 -5.40 11.54
N SER A 23 -2.71 -4.34 11.69
CA SER A 23 -2.21 -2.98 11.99
C SER A 23 -1.50 -2.88 13.34
N ASP A 24 -1.87 -3.69 14.34
CA ASP A 24 -1.16 -3.75 15.61
C ASP A 24 0.22 -4.39 15.46
N LEU A 25 0.33 -5.42 14.62
CA LEU A 25 1.62 -6.01 14.28
C LEU A 25 2.50 -5.01 13.51
N CYS A 26 1.95 -4.33 12.49
CA CYS A 26 2.67 -3.27 11.77
C CYS A 26 3.16 -2.16 12.72
N GLN A 27 2.33 -1.76 13.68
CA GLN A 27 2.70 -0.77 14.69
C GLN A 27 3.83 -1.29 15.59
N LYS A 28 3.74 -2.52 16.09
CA LYS A 28 4.76 -3.14 16.95
C LYS A 28 6.11 -3.32 16.26
N LEU A 29 6.11 -3.70 14.99
CA LEU A 29 7.33 -3.85 14.20
C LEU A 29 8.03 -2.50 13.95
N ASN A 30 7.26 -1.40 13.93
CA ASN A 30 7.75 -0.04 13.69
C ASN A 30 8.64 0.08 12.44
N THR A 31 8.35 -0.72 11.41
CA THR A 31 9.04 -0.69 10.13
C THR A 31 8.27 0.16 9.11
N PRO A 32 8.94 0.73 8.09
CA PRO A 32 8.25 1.40 7.00
C PRO A 32 7.23 0.48 6.32
N LEU A 33 5.99 0.94 6.18
CA LEU A 33 4.90 0.23 5.52
C LEU A 33 4.77 0.69 4.05
N ILE A 34 4.61 -0.28 3.14
CA ILE A 34 4.13 -0.02 1.78
C ILE A 34 2.67 -0.45 1.71
N LEU A 35 1.76 0.46 1.34
CA LEU A 35 0.37 0.13 1.12
C LEU A 35 0.17 -0.28 -0.35
N VAL A 36 -0.33 -1.49 -0.59
CA VAL A 36 -0.64 -1.96 -1.94
C VAL A 36 -2.14 -1.79 -2.22
N SER A 37 -2.47 -0.99 -3.22
CA SER A 37 -3.86 -0.69 -3.58
C SER A 37 -4.16 -1.16 -5.00
N ARG A 38 -5.13 -2.07 -5.16
CA ARG A 38 -5.59 -2.47 -6.51
C ARG A 38 -6.37 -1.33 -7.16
N THR A 39 -6.32 -1.13 -8.46
CA THR A 39 -7.17 -0.16 -9.18
C THR A 39 -8.45 -0.83 -9.70
N LYS A 40 -9.55 -0.66 -8.96
CA LYS A 40 -10.90 -1.13 -9.31
C LYS A 40 -11.98 -0.28 -8.62
N LEU A 41 -13.25 -0.51 -8.90
CA LEU A 41 -14.33 0.14 -8.15
C LEU A 41 -14.20 -0.16 -6.64
N GLY A 42 -14.38 0.87 -5.81
CA GLY A 42 -14.22 0.81 -4.35
C GLY A 42 -12.80 1.10 -3.84
N THR A 43 -11.80 1.21 -4.73
CA THR A 43 -10.40 1.46 -4.35
C THR A 43 -10.20 2.76 -3.57
N ILE A 44 -10.88 3.84 -3.95
CA ILE A 44 -10.79 5.13 -3.25
C ILE A 44 -11.16 4.93 -1.78
N ASN A 45 -12.33 4.35 -1.51
CA ASN A 45 -12.81 4.12 -0.15
C ASN A 45 -11.84 3.24 0.65
N HIS A 46 -11.48 2.07 0.12
CA HIS A 46 -10.61 1.12 0.84
C HIS A 46 -9.23 1.71 1.16
N THR A 47 -8.66 2.47 0.23
CA THR A 47 -7.36 3.10 0.44
C THR A 47 -7.46 4.21 1.48
N LEU A 48 -8.46 5.09 1.40
CA LEU A 48 -8.64 6.16 2.40
C LEU A 48 -8.92 5.59 3.80
N MET A 49 -9.74 4.54 3.93
CA MET A 49 -9.94 3.83 5.19
C MET A 49 -8.63 3.23 5.74
N SER A 50 -7.79 2.67 4.87
CA SER A 50 -6.48 2.16 5.25
C SER A 50 -5.55 3.28 5.75
N LEU A 51 -5.60 4.45 5.11
CA LEU A 51 -4.83 5.63 5.55
C LEU A 51 -5.28 6.15 6.91
N GLU A 52 -6.58 6.11 7.23
CA GLU A 52 -7.08 6.46 8.57
C GLU A 52 -6.54 5.50 9.64
N VAL A 53 -6.49 4.19 9.35
CA VAL A 53 -5.90 3.20 10.27
C VAL A 53 -4.40 3.49 10.48
N ILE A 54 -3.66 3.74 9.39
CA ILE A 54 -2.24 4.09 9.44
C ILE A 54 -2.00 5.32 10.31
N LYS A 55 -2.80 6.38 10.11
CA LYS A 55 -2.74 7.60 10.92
C LYS A 55 -3.02 7.33 12.38
N LYS A 56 -4.15 6.66 12.69
CA LYS A 56 -4.59 6.36 14.05
C LYS A 56 -3.56 5.54 14.83
N LYS A 57 -2.93 4.58 14.15
CA LYS A 57 -1.90 3.70 14.73
C LYS A 57 -0.48 4.29 14.63
N LYS A 58 -0.31 5.51 14.09
CA LYS A 58 0.98 6.18 13.88
C LYS A 58 1.98 5.31 13.10
N ILE A 59 1.52 4.53 12.13
CA ILE A 59 2.37 3.65 11.32
C ILE A 59 3.16 4.50 10.31
N ASN A 60 4.46 4.23 10.17
CA ASN A 60 5.30 4.91 9.21
C ASN A 60 5.00 4.44 7.77
N LEU A 61 4.11 5.13 7.06
CA LEU A 61 3.87 4.89 5.64
C LEU A 61 5.02 5.43 4.78
N LEU A 62 5.70 4.52 4.07
CA LEU A 62 6.71 4.82 3.06
C LEU A 62 6.08 5.31 1.75
N GLY A 63 4.96 4.71 1.35
CA GLY A 63 4.21 5.11 0.17
C GLY A 63 3.20 4.06 -0.29
N ILE A 64 2.55 4.36 -1.41
CA ILE A 64 1.51 3.51 -2.00
C ILE A 64 2.01 2.94 -3.33
N ILE A 65 1.83 1.64 -3.54
CA ILE A 65 1.96 0.99 -4.85
C ILE A 65 0.56 0.69 -5.38
N PHE A 66 0.29 1.08 -6.61
CA PHE A 66 -0.95 0.73 -7.30
C PHE A 66 -0.79 -0.52 -8.17
N PHE A 67 -1.75 -1.43 -8.15
CA PHE A 67 -1.76 -2.63 -9.00
C PHE A 67 -3.04 -2.70 -9.85
N GLY A 68 -2.89 -2.76 -11.18
CA GLY A 68 -4.02 -2.90 -12.10
C GLY A 68 -4.01 -1.91 -13.26
N LYS A 69 -5.19 -1.57 -13.80
CA LYS A 69 -5.35 -0.57 -14.87
C LYS A 69 -4.82 0.80 -14.46
N LYS A 70 -4.43 1.61 -15.44
CA LYS A 70 -3.94 2.97 -15.20
C LYS A 70 -5.15 3.90 -15.00
N GLU A 71 -5.54 4.09 -13.75
CA GLU A 71 -6.65 4.95 -13.33
C GLU A 71 -6.10 6.24 -12.70
N LEU A 72 -5.69 7.21 -13.54
CA LEU A 72 -5.01 8.41 -13.06
C LEU A 72 -5.88 9.24 -12.10
N GLU A 73 -7.16 9.42 -12.43
CA GLU A 73 -8.09 10.17 -11.60
C GLU A 73 -8.21 9.55 -10.21
N THR A 74 -8.39 8.22 -10.12
CA THR A 74 -8.42 7.50 -8.84
C THR A 74 -7.14 7.73 -8.01
N ILE A 75 -5.97 7.69 -8.66
CA ILE A 75 -4.68 7.91 -7.99
C ILE A 75 -4.58 9.34 -7.47
N GLU A 76 -4.97 10.35 -8.26
CA GLU A 76 -4.94 11.75 -7.85
C GLU A 76 -5.96 12.06 -6.75
N THR A 77 -7.17 11.49 -6.81
CA THR A 77 -8.16 11.59 -5.73
C THR A 77 -7.60 11.02 -4.42
N ILE A 78 -6.98 9.84 -4.47
CA ILE A 78 -6.35 9.22 -3.28
C ILE A 78 -5.22 10.08 -2.75
N LYS A 79 -4.36 10.63 -3.62
CA LYS A 79 -3.28 11.54 -3.19
C LYS A 79 -3.84 12.78 -2.51
N PHE A 80 -4.85 13.42 -3.09
CA PHE A 80 -5.47 14.63 -2.57
C PHE A 80 -6.10 14.42 -1.19
N PHE A 81 -7.01 13.44 -1.07
CA PHE A 81 -7.68 13.17 0.20
C PHE A 81 -6.74 12.52 1.22
N GLY A 82 -5.87 11.62 0.78
CA GLY A 82 -4.89 10.99 1.65
C GLY A 82 -3.90 11.99 2.25
N LYS A 83 -3.51 13.05 1.51
CA LYS A 83 -2.73 14.17 2.07
C LYS A 83 -3.46 14.85 3.23
N LYS A 84 -4.77 15.07 3.10
CA LYS A 84 -5.59 15.65 4.18
C LYS A 84 -5.66 14.73 5.40
N ILE A 85 -5.84 13.43 5.17
CA ILE A 85 -5.87 12.41 6.23
C ILE A 85 -4.54 12.41 6.99
N LEU A 86 -3.43 12.16 6.31
CA LEU A 86 -2.12 11.99 6.93
C LEU A 86 -1.44 13.30 7.32
N LYS A 87 -1.97 14.46 6.89
CA LYS A 87 -1.34 15.78 7.02
C LYS A 87 0.09 15.84 6.43
N LYS A 88 0.37 15.01 5.43
CA LYS A 88 1.66 14.96 4.70
C LYS A 88 1.43 14.49 3.27
N ASN A 89 2.35 14.84 2.36
CA ASN A 89 2.30 14.34 0.98
C ASN A 89 2.47 12.80 0.97
N ILE A 90 1.75 12.14 0.07
CA ILE A 90 1.83 10.69 -0.13
C ILE A 90 2.75 10.40 -1.32
N LYS A 91 3.80 9.62 -1.10
CA LYS A 91 4.66 9.10 -2.17
C LYS A 91 3.92 7.96 -2.88
N ILE A 92 3.76 8.09 -4.20
CA ILE A 92 3.37 6.96 -5.04
C ILE A 92 4.66 6.29 -5.50
N LEU A 93 4.91 5.09 -4.99
CA LEU A 93 6.16 4.36 -5.26
C LEU A 93 6.15 3.72 -6.65
N GLY A 94 4.98 3.59 -7.27
CA GLY A 94 4.87 3.08 -8.63
C GLY A 94 3.51 2.46 -8.92
N ARG A 95 3.36 2.03 -10.17
CA ARG A 95 2.18 1.27 -10.63
C ARG A 95 2.61 0.00 -11.35
N LEU A 96 2.11 -1.12 -10.88
CA LEU A 96 2.26 -2.42 -11.51
C LEU A 96 1.05 -2.72 -12.42
N PRO A 97 1.27 -3.04 -13.71
CA PRO A 97 0.19 -3.49 -14.57
C PRO A 97 -0.21 -4.94 -14.25
N VAL A 98 -1.39 -5.36 -14.69
CA VAL A 98 -1.79 -6.77 -14.64
C VAL A 98 -0.90 -7.57 -15.59
N ALA A 99 -0.31 -8.66 -15.10
CA ALA A 99 0.39 -9.65 -15.92
C ALA A 99 -0.50 -10.87 -16.13
N ARG A 100 -0.50 -11.43 -17.35
CA ARG A 100 -1.12 -12.74 -17.60
C ARG A 100 -0.26 -13.88 -17.04
N GLU A 101 1.05 -13.71 -17.03
CA GLU A 101 2.00 -14.70 -16.54
C GLU A 101 3.09 -14.03 -15.69
N LEU A 102 3.37 -14.64 -14.53
CA LEU A 102 4.44 -14.24 -13.64
C LEU A 102 5.70 -15.04 -13.98
N SER A 103 6.62 -14.40 -14.70
CA SER A 103 7.95 -14.93 -15.00
C SER A 103 9.05 -14.01 -14.46
N LYS A 104 10.28 -14.54 -14.39
CA LYS A 104 11.46 -13.75 -14.01
C LYS A 104 11.59 -12.48 -14.87
N ASN A 105 11.36 -12.59 -16.17
CA ASN A 105 11.40 -11.45 -17.10
C ASN A 105 10.28 -10.44 -16.83
N THR A 106 9.07 -10.90 -16.53
CA THR A 106 7.95 -10.01 -16.17
C THR A 106 8.28 -9.22 -14.90
N ILE A 107 8.81 -9.89 -13.88
CA ILE A 107 9.22 -9.25 -12.62
C ILE A 107 10.31 -8.20 -12.87
N GLN A 108 11.38 -8.55 -13.59
CA GLN A 108 12.47 -7.62 -13.93
C GLN A 108 11.99 -6.39 -14.73
N THR A 109 10.97 -6.57 -15.56
CA THR A 109 10.37 -5.46 -16.32
C THR A 109 9.56 -4.55 -15.40
N PHE A 110 8.89 -5.11 -14.40
CA PHE A 110 8.07 -4.39 -13.44
C PHE A 110 8.88 -3.63 -12.40
N THR A 111 10.02 -4.17 -11.97
CA THR A 111 10.91 -3.49 -11.01
C THR A 111 11.42 -2.16 -11.55
N LYS A 112 11.59 -2.01 -12.88
CA LYS A 112 11.97 -0.74 -13.53
C LYS A 112 10.90 0.36 -13.40
N LYS A 113 9.68 0.02 -12.96
CA LYS A 113 8.53 0.94 -12.82
C LYS A 113 8.22 1.30 -11.36
N ILE A 114 9.07 0.86 -10.42
CA ILE A 114 8.91 1.14 -8.99
C ILE A 114 10.13 1.93 -8.50
N GLU A 115 9.86 3.04 -7.81
CA GLU A 115 10.83 3.90 -7.14
C GLU A 115 10.62 3.79 -5.62
N ILE A 116 11.37 2.87 -4.98
CA ILE A 116 11.37 2.70 -3.52
C ILE A 116 12.46 3.59 -2.91
#